data_AF-A0A7J0BM57-F1
#
_entry.id   AF-A0A7J0BM57-F1
#
_cell.length_a   1.000
_cell.length_b   1.000
_cell.length_c   1.000
_cell.angle_alpha   90.00
_cell.angle_beta   90.00
_cell.angle_gamma   90.00
#
_symmetry.space_group_name_H-M   'P 1'
#
loop_
_entity.id
_entity.type
_entity.pdbx_description
1 polymer ?
#
loop_
_entity_poly.entity_id
_entity_poly.type
_entity_poly.pdbx_seq_one_letter_code
_entity_poly.pdbx_strand_id
1 'polypeptide(L)'
;MEQVEPAHLVKARDNLRDFAYTRLISMASRLCYTASKPNIEHKSDKWVATYKNISPDTLIVQVKPVEGAKNRFMGLIKYAVLHYEASADNKSLLAQQDYQMVKRLWQLEILRFDGKTWK
;
A
#
# COMPACT_ATOMS: atom_id res chain seq x y z
N MET A 1 12.40 -10.16 31.54
CA MET A 1 11.75 -8.87 31.83
C MET A 1 11.11 -8.39 30.54
N GLU A 2 9.77 -8.46 30.44
CA GLU A 2 9.06 -7.78 29.35
C GLU A 2 9.14 -6.28 29.59
N GLN A 3 9.76 -5.53 28.68
CA GLN A 3 9.71 -4.08 28.72
C GLN A 3 8.30 -3.65 28.33
N VAL A 4 7.56 -3.08 29.28
CA VAL A 4 6.22 -2.52 29.03
C VAL A 4 6.37 -1.27 28.18
N GLU A 5 5.81 -1.31 26.97
CA GLU A 5 5.82 -0.17 26.05
C GLU A 5 5.02 1.01 26.65
N PRO A 6 5.58 2.23 26.67
CA PRO A 6 4.88 3.41 27.18
C PRO A 6 3.50 3.62 26.51
N ALA A 7 2.46 3.89 27.31
CA ALA A 7 1.07 4.03 26.82
C ALA A 7 0.90 5.08 25.69
N HIS A 8 1.71 6.13 25.71
CA HIS A 8 1.67 7.16 24.66
C HIS A 8 2.24 6.66 23.31
N LEU A 9 3.19 5.71 23.32
CA LEU A 9 3.69 5.06 22.11
C LEU A 9 2.68 4.09 21.52
N VAL A 10 2.00 3.31 22.37
CA VAL A 10 0.90 2.43 21.95
C VAL A 10 -0.19 3.23 21.25
N LYS A 11 -0.66 4.32 21.89
CA LYS A 11 -1.67 5.21 21.31
C LYS A 11 -1.21 5.84 19.99
N ALA A 12 0.06 6.27 19.91
CA ALA A 12 0.61 6.82 18.68
C ALA A 12 0.64 5.77 17.55
N ARG A 13 1.04 4.53 17.86
CA ARG A 13 1.08 3.42 16.90
C ARG A 13 -0.31 3.06 16.39
N ASP A 14 -1.30 2.98 17.27
CA ASP A 14 -2.67 2.63 16.87
C ASP A 14 -3.27 3.74 15.98
N ASN A 15 -3.08 5.01 16.37
CA ASN A 15 -3.45 6.16 15.53
C ASN A 15 -2.74 6.14 14.17
N LEU A 16 -1.45 5.76 14.11
CA LEU A 16 -0.71 5.62 12.86
C LEU A 16 -1.30 4.49 12.01
N ARG A 17 -1.66 3.36 12.62
CA ARG A 17 -2.24 2.22 11.94
C ARG A 17 -3.58 2.60 11.27
N ASP A 18 -4.47 3.25 12.00
CA ASP A 18 -5.78 3.66 11.49
C ASP A 18 -5.64 4.70 10.35
N PHE A 19 -4.74 5.67 10.54
CA PHE A 19 -4.39 6.65 9.52
C PHE A 19 -3.85 5.96 8.26
N ALA A 20 -2.86 5.08 8.42
CA ALA A 20 -2.22 4.37 7.33
C ALA A 20 -3.21 3.49 6.58
N TYR A 21 -4.05 2.74 7.29
CA TYR A 21 -5.04 1.85 6.71
C TYR A 21 -6.06 2.64 5.87
N THR A 22 -6.61 3.72 6.41
CA THR A 22 -7.55 4.61 5.71
C THR A 22 -6.90 5.22 4.46
N ARG A 23 -5.65 5.67 4.59
CA ARG A 23 -4.88 6.21 3.47
C ARG A 23 -4.67 5.16 2.38
N LEU A 24 -4.30 3.93 2.73
CA LEU A 24 -4.12 2.85 1.75
C LEU A 24 -5.41 2.49 1.02
N ILE A 25 -6.54 2.44 1.71
CA ILE A 25 -7.85 2.27 1.05
C ILE A 25 -8.11 3.41 0.06
N SER A 26 -7.86 4.66 0.47
CA SER A 26 -8.03 5.81 -0.41
C SER A 26 -7.06 5.80 -1.60
N MET A 27 -5.84 5.29 -1.44
CA MET A 27 -4.88 5.13 -2.53
C MET A 27 -5.31 4.02 -3.49
N ALA A 28 -5.76 2.88 -2.95
CA ALA A 28 -6.25 1.75 -3.73
C ALA A 28 -7.43 2.15 -4.63
N SER A 29 -8.36 2.97 -4.12
CA SER A 29 -9.51 3.44 -4.91
C SER A 29 -9.14 4.47 -5.99
N ARG A 30 -7.95 5.09 -5.92
CA ARG A 30 -7.43 6.07 -6.88
C ARG A 30 -6.46 5.48 -7.90
N LEU A 31 -6.22 4.16 -7.87
CA LEU A 31 -5.39 3.51 -8.87
C LEU A 31 -6.02 3.65 -10.26
N CYS A 32 -5.22 4.08 -11.25
CA CYS A 32 -5.70 4.28 -12.62
C CYS A 32 -6.20 2.98 -13.27
N TYR A 33 -5.61 1.84 -12.88
CA TYR A 33 -5.92 0.53 -13.42
C TYR A 33 -6.18 -0.46 -12.29
N THR A 34 -7.35 -1.06 -12.32
CA THR A 34 -7.87 -1.99 -11.32
C THR A 34 -8.25 -3.31 -11.97
N ALA A 35 -8.57 -4.33 -11.17
CA ALA A 35 -9.06 -5.60 -11.71
C ALA A 35 -10.31 -5.44 -12.60
N SER A 36 -11.19 -4.48 -12.28
CA SER A 36 -12.39 -4.19 -13.08
C SER A 36 -12.11 -3.29 -14.31
N LYS A 37 -11.00 -2.56 -14.31
CA LYS A 37 -10.59 -1.69 -15.41
C LYS A 37 -9.07 -1.79 -15.62
N PRO A 38 -8.58 -2.93 -16.17
CA PRO A 38 -7.16 -3.15 -16.40
C PRO A 38 -6.67 -2.25 -17.54
N ASN A 39 -5.37 -1.95 -17.52
CA ASN A 39 -4.68 -1.39 -18.67
C ASN A 39 -4.45 -2.49 -19.70
N ILE A 40 -4.93 -2.32 -20.93
CA ILE A 40 -4.78 -3.31 -21.99
C ILE A 40 -3.89 -2.73 -23.08
N GLU A 41 -2.80 -3.42 -23.38
CA GLU A 41 -1.81 -3.04 -24.37
C GLU A 41 -1.53 -4.23 -25.30
N HIS A 42 -1.19 -3.97 -26.56
CA HIS A 42 -0.67 -4.99 -27.45
C HIS A 42 0.86 -4.99 -27.38
N LYS A 43 1.46 -6.12 -26.98
CA LYS A 43 2.90 -6.27 -26.81
C LYS A 43 3.39 -7.45 -27.66
N SER A 44 4.26 -7.15 -28.62
CA SER A 44 4.72 -8.11 -29.63
C SER A 44 3.53 -8.73 -30.36
N ASP A 45 3.20 -10.00 -30.09
CA ASP A 45 2.12 -10.74 -30.75
C ASP A 45 0.96 -11.09 -29.80
N LYS A 46 0.91 -10.47 -28.62
CA LYS A 46 -0.10 -10.76 -27.59
C LYS A 46 -0.76 -9.51 -27.05
N TRP A 47 -2.01 -9.65 -26.67
CA TRP A 47 -2.71 -8.71 -25.84
C TRP A 47 -2.37 -8.96 -24.38
N VAL A 48 -1.97 -7.92 -23.67
CA VAL A 48 -1.57 -7.98 -22.26
C VAL A 48 -2.43 -7.03 -21.46
N ALA A 49 -3.14 -7.57 -20.46
CA ALA A 49 -3.89 -6.79 -19.50
C ALA A 49 -3.11 -6.71 -18.18
N THR A 50 -2.96 -5.51 -17.64
CA THR A 50 -2.24 -5.28 -16.37
C THR A 50 -3.07 -4.43 -15.43
N TYR A 51 -2.97 -4.70 -14.13
CA TYR A 51 -3.49 -3.81 -13.11
C TYR A 51 -2.63 -3.83 -11.86
N LYS A 52 -2.86 -2.86 -10.98
CA LYS A 52 -2.20 -2.78 -9.69
C LYS A 52 -3.22 -2.97 -8.57
N ASN A 53 -2.77 -3.55 -7.47
CA ASN A 53 -3.52 -3.64 -6.24
C ASN A 53 -2.63 -3.19 -5.08
N ILE A 54 -3.20 -2.41 -4.16
CA ILE A 54 -2.56 -2.09 -2.88
C ILE A 54 -3.30 -2.93 -1.84
N SER A 55 -2.61 -3.87 -1.20
CA SER A 55 -3.20 -4.72 -0.17
C SER A 55 -2.97 -4.12 1.21
N PRO A 56 -4.03 -3.67 1.92
CA PRO A 56 -3.92 -3.19 3.29
C PRO A 56 -3.43 -4.27 4.27
N ASP A 57 -3.60 -5.55 3.95
CA ASP A 57 -3.13 -6.67 4.78
C ASP A 57 -1.60 -6.74 4.88
N THR A 58 -0.91 -6.08 3.95
CA THR A 58 0.56 -5.98 3.98
C THR A 58 1.07 -4.80 4.79
N LEU A 59 0.17 -4.04 5.43
CA LEU A 59 0.49 -2.86 6.22
C LEU A 59 1.30 -3.23 7.47
N ILE A 60 2.51 -2.68 7.53
CA ILE A 60 3.36 -2.69 8.71
C ILE A 60 3.56 -1.25 9.14
N VAL A 61 3.32 -0.98 10.42
CA VAL A 61 3.56 0.33 11.03
C VAL A 61 4.61 0.22 12.12
N GLN A 62 5.46 1.24 12.21
CA GLN A 62 6.40 1.41 13.31
C GLN A 62 6.35 2.87 13.76
N VAL A 63 6.46 3.09 15.06
CA VAL A 63 6.56 4.43 15.64
C VAL A 63 7.86 4.52 16.42
N LYS A 64 8.59 5.62 16.25
CA LYS A 64 9.77 5.94 17.04
C LYS A 64 9.57 7.30 17.73
N PRO A 65 9.84 7.41 19.03
CA PRO A 65 9.90 8.72 19.68
C PRO A 65 11.06 9.51 19.07
N VAL A 66 10.87 10.82 18.96
CA VAL A 66 11.93 11.74 18.52
C VAL A 66 12.06 12.90 19.49
N GLU A 67 13.29 13.28 19.77
CA GLU A 67 13.60 14.42 20.62
C GLU A 67 13.32 15.71 19.85
N GLY A 68 12.28 16.43 20.27
CA GLY A 68 11.92 17.72 19.69
C GLY A 68 10.53 18.19 20.10
N ALA A 69 10.41 19.49 20.41
CA ALA A 69 9.15 20.08 20.86
C ALA A 69 8.02 20.02 19.81
N LYS A 70 8.36 19.99 18.52
CA LYS A 70 7.40 20.08 17.40
C LYS A 70 6.93 18.73 16.84
N ASN A 71 7.73 17.66 16.97
CA ASN A 71 7.40 16.34 16.44
C ASN A 71 7.77 15.29 17.48
N ARG A 72 6.79 14.80 18.24
CA ARG A 72 7.02 13.83 19.32
C ARG A 72 7.30 12.42 18.79
N PHE A 73 6.82 12.11 17.58
CA PHE A 73 6.90 10.78 16.99
C PHE A 73 7.20 10.85 15.49
N MET A 74 7.99 9.87 15.04
CA MET A 74 8.16 9.51 13.63
C MET A 74 7.47 8.18 13.37
N GLY A 75 6.65 8.14 12.32
CA GLY A 75 5.96 6.96 11.85
C GLY A 75 6.66 6.41 10.63
N LEU A 76 6.79 5.09 10.54
CA LEU A 76 7.14 4.40 9.31
C LEU A 76 5.96 3.53 8.92
N ILE A 77 5.54 3.64 7.66
CA ILE A 77 4.52 2.80 7.05
C ILE A 77 5.19 2.02 5.93
N LYS A 78 5.03 0.70 5.96
CA LYS A 78 5.47 -0.18 4.87
C LYS A 78 4.29 -0.99 4.36
N TYR A 79 4.12 -1.05 3.04
CA TYR A 79 3.05 -1.82 2.39
C TYR A 79 3.50 -2.30 1.01
N ALA A 80 2.78 -3.28 0.45
CA ALA A 80 3.06 -3.82 -0.87
C ALA A 80 2.09 -3.29 -1.93
N VAL A 81 2.65 -2.93 -3.08
CA VAL A 81 1.93 -2.74 -4.34
C VAL A 81 2.14 -3.99 -5.17
N LEU A 82 1.05 -4.68 -5.47
CA LEU A 82 1.02 -5.91 -6.24
C LEU A 82 0.65 -5.59 -7.69
N HIS A 83 1.40 -6.13 -8.64
CA HIS A 83 1.11 -5.99 -10.06
C HIS A 83 0.68 -7.34 -10.61
N TYR A 84 -0.43 -7.31 -11.34
CA TYR A 84 -1.00 -8.48 -11.95
C TYR A 84 -1.01 -8.32 -13.46
N GLU A 85 -0.87 -9.45 -14.15
CA GLU A 85 -0.86 -9.53 -15.60
C GLU A 85 -1.65 -10.75 -16.07
N ALA A 86 -2.35 -10.59 -17.19
CA ALA A 86 -2.92 -11.66 -17.98
C ALA A 86 -2.56 -11.41 -19.45
N SER A 87 -2.35 -12.47 -20.21
CA SER A 87 -1.99 -12.37 -21.64
C SER A 87 -2.83 -13.32 -22.48
N ALA A 88 -3.22 -12.89 -23.67
CA ALA A 88 -3.92 -13.73 -24.63
C ALA A 88 -3.58 -13.32 -26.07
N ASP A 89 -3.74 -14.24 -27.02
CA ASP A 89 -3.49 -13.96 -28.44
C ASP A 89 -4.58 -13.05 -29.04
N ASN A 90 -5.77 -13.01 -28.42
CA ASN A 90 -6.87 -12.12 -28.80
C ASN A 90 -7.37 -11.32 -27.59
N LYS A 91 -7.64 -10.03 -27.80
CA LYS A 91 -8.20 -9.11 -26.80
C LYS A 91 -9.48 -9.63 -26.16
N SER A 92 -10.35 -10.31 -26.90
CA SER A 92 -11.62 -10.84 -26.37
C SER A 92 -11.42 -11.97 -25.35
N LEU A 93 -10.30 -12.69 -25.44
CA LEU A 93 -9.98 -13.82 -24.56
C LEU A 93 -9.39 -13.36 -23.21
N LEU A 94 -8.92 -12.11 -23.10
CA LEU A 94 -8.36 -11.56 -21.86
C LEU A 94 -9.34 -11.61 -20.68
N ALA A 95 -10.65 -11.49 -20.94
CA ALA A 95 -11.68 -11.56 -19.90
C ALA A 95 -11.81 -12.96 -19.27
N GLN A 96 -11.28 -13.99 -19.94
CA GLN A 96 -11.33 -15.39 -19.51
C GLN A 96 -9.99 -15.86 -18.92
N GLN A 97 -8.96 -15.02 -18.94
CA GLN A 97 -7.65 -15.38 -18.43
C GLN A 97 -7.54 -15.11 -16.92
N ASP A 98 -6.84 -16.00 -16.23
CA ASP A 98 -6.46 -15.77 -14.85
C ASP A 98 -5.31 -14.77 -14.77
N TYR A 99 -5.49 -13.75 -13.94
CA TYR A 99 -4.43 -12.80 -13.64
C TYR A 99 -3.41 -13.41 -12.69
N GLN A 100 -2.14 -13.36 -13.08
CA GLN A 100 -1.02 -13.80 -12.27
C GLN A 100 -0.29 -12.61 -11.69
N MET A 101 0.17 -12.72 -10.44
CA MET A 101 1.01 -11.70 -9.84
C MET A 101 2.41 -11.76 -10.46
N VAL A 102 2.78 -10.73 -11.23
CA VAL A 102 4.08 -10.65 -11.91
C VAL A 102 5.11 -9.85 -11.13
N LYS A 103 4.67 -8.97 -10.22
CA LYS A 103 5.58 -8.13 -9.44
C LYS A 103 4.99 -7.74 -8.09
N ARG A 104 5.83 -7.72 -7.07
CA ARG A 104 5.54 -7.15 -5.75
C ARG A 104 6.56 -6.06 -5.43
N LEU A 105 6.08 -4.84 -5.20
CA LEU A 105 6.91 -3.70 -4.83
C LEU A 105 6.60 -3.25 -3.41
N TRP A 106 7.62 -3.18 -2.56
CA TRP A 106 7.48 -2.62 -1.22
C TRP A 106 7.63 -1.10 -1.27
N GLN A 107 6.65 -0.40 -0.71
CA GLN A 107 6.70 1.03 -0.47
C GLN A 107 7.01 1.29 1.00
N LEU A 108 7.83 2.30 1.24
CA LEU A 108 8.16 2.78 2.58
C LEU A 108 7.87 4.28 2.62
N GLU A 109 6.99 4.70 3.53
CA GLU A 109 6.70 6.09 3.79
C GLU A 109 7.11 6.44 5.21
N ILE A 110 7.72 7.61 5.36
CA ILE A 110 8.13 8.16 6.66
C ILE A 110 7.25 9.36 6.93
N LEU A 111 6.52 9.31 8.04
CA LEU A 111 5.57 10.34 8.46
C LEU A 111 6.02 10.98 9.77
N ARG A 112 5.61 12.23 9.97
CA ARG A 112 5.79 12.99 11.21
C ARG A 112 4.45 13.16 11.89
N PHE A 113 4.45 13.10 13.22
CA PHE A 113 3.29 13.47 14.02
C PHE A 113 3.43 14.93 14.48
N ASP A 114 2.58 15.82 13.96
CA ASP A 114 2.59 17.26 14.29
C ASP A 114 1.88 17.61 15.61
N GLY A 115 1.47 16.61 16.38
CA GLY A 115 0.66 16.76 17.59
C GLY A 115 -0.84 16.60 17.36
N LYS A 116 -1.30 16.65 16.11
CA LYS A 116 -2.72 16.45 15.73
C LYS A 116 -2.91 15.30 14.75
N THR A 117 -2.05 15.18 13.75
CA THR A 117 -2.20 14.17 12.70
C THR A 117 -0.84 13.73 12.14
N TRP A 118 -0.86 12.62 11.40
CA TRP A 118 0.28 12.09 10.67
C TRP A 118 0.38 12.76 9.30
N LYS A 119 1.58 13.22 8.92
CA LYS A 119 1.85 13.89 7.65
C LYS A 119 3.18 13.48 7.04
#